data_AF-A0A7D9J058-F1
#
_entry.id   AF-A0A7D9J058-F1
#
_cell.length_a   1.000
_cell.length_b   1.000
_cell.length_c   1.000
_cell.angle_alpha   90.00
_cell.angle_beta   90.00
_cell.angle_gamma   90.00
#
_symmetry.space_group_name_H-M   'P 1'
#
loop_
_entity.id
_entity.type
_entity.pdbx_description
1 polymer ?
#
loop_
_entity_poly.entity_id
_entity_poly.type
_entity_poly.pdbx_seq_one_letter_code
_entity_poly.pdbx_strand_id
1 'polypeptide(L)'
;MPWVYYDFTGIVVDRSSSLMTRVTSDIGVEVTWDGISRVYVTVQNYWSSKTKGLCGNFNKNQDDDFTTSEKNVETDVALFGESWKLDPSCKSVAKDLPHPCTVQVQRASEAERMCNILKRNPFTKCHHVVNPDEGYLHSCTYDVCGCQDGTKCLCSAIASYTHDCARHGVEIEWRNPSVLPECSIHCGIADQSYRECGSSCYKKCRDLSMNTDCSDECSAGCFCPKGSILNEDDICIPISECSCYYKGKEYKPNSVITPNRCTQW
;
A
#
# COMPACT_ATOMS: atom_id res chain seq x y z
N MET A 1 -11.45 10.33 16.04
CA MET A 1 -10.40 9.92 17.00
C MET A 1 -9.20 10.84 16.80
N PRO A 2 -8.59 11.40 17.85
CA PRO A 2 -7.48 12.31 17.68
C PRO A 2 -6.26 11.54 17.14
N TRP A 3 -5.57 12.17 16.21
CA TRP A 3 -4.39 11.68 15.52
C TRP A 3 -3.36 11.21 16.54
N VAL A 4 -3.01 9.93 16.47
CA VAL A 4 -1.95 9.37 17.29
C VAL A 4 -0.63 9.74 16.60
N TYR A 5 -0.13 10.93 16.93
CA TYR A 5 1.16 11.45 16.50
C TYR A 5 2.20 11.02 17.55
N TYR A 6 3.09 10.10 17.18
CA TYR A 6 4.27 9.80 17.98
C TYR A 6 5.49 10.34 17.24
N ASP A 7 6.08 11.38 17.81
CA ASP A 7 7.38 11.92 17.41
C ASP A 7 8.41 11.37 18.39
N PHE A 8 9.14 10.37 17.92
CA PHE A 8 10.42 10.01 18.48
C PHE A 8 11.44 10.70 17.59
N THR A 9 12.50 11.30 18.14
CA THR A 9 13.51 12.04 17.35
C THR A 9 13.84 11.35 16.02
N GLY A 10 13.40 11.95 14.90
CA GLY A 10 13.66 11.46 13.54
C GLY A 10 12.68 10.41 12.99
N ILE A 11 11.58 10.07 13.69
CA ILE A 11 10.57 9.10 13.29
C ILE A 11 9.18 9.66 13.49
N VAL A 12 8.36 9.63 12.44
CA VAL A 12 6.95 10.03 12.47
C VAL A 12 6.09 8.83 12.12
N VAL A 13 5.10 8.55 12.98
CA VAL A 13 4.10 7.52 12.74
C VAL A 13 2.76 8.18 12.49
N ASP A 14 2.14 7.87 11.34
CA ASP A 14 0.84 8.39 10.96
C ASP A 14 -0.03 7.30 10.28
N ARG A 15 -1.31 7.61 10.10
CA ARG A 15 -2.17 6.80 9.25
C ARG A 15 -2.16 7.43 7.87
N SER A 16 -1.60 6.78 6.84
CA SER A 16 -1.65 7.33 5.48
C SER A 16 -3.06 7.26 4.88
N SER A 17 -3.92 6.38 5.39
CA SER A 17 -5.33 6.27 4.99
C SER A 17 -6.19 5.70 6.14
N SER A 18 -7.44 5.31 5.86
CA SER A 18 -8.28 4.56 6.80
C SER A 18 -7.82 3.12 7.06
N LEU A 19 -6.95 2.58 6.21
CA LEU A 19 -6.56 1.16 6.20
C LEU A 19 -5.05 0.92 6.27
N MET A 20 -4.23 1.96 6.11
CA MET A 20 -2.78 1.85 6.06
C MET A 20 -2.14 2.69 7.17
N THR A 21 -1.17 2.08 7.85
CA THR A 21 -0.27 2.79 8.77
C THR A 21 1.03 3.08 8.03
N ARG A 22 1.60 4.26 8.29
CA ARG A 22 2.87 4.72 7.72
C ARG A 22 3.83 5.11 8.83
N VAL A 23 5.08 4.72 8.66
CA VAL A 23 6.21 5.17 9.46
C VAL A 23 7.19 5.82 8.51
N THR A 24 7.49 7.10 8.73
CA THR A 24 8.51 7.85 8.00
C THR A 24 9.67 8.15 8.94
N SER A 25 10.88 8.15 8.39
CA SER A 25 12.09 8.51 9.14
C SER A 25 12.91 9.56 8.40
N ASP A 26 13.59 10.40 9.17
CA ASP A 26 14.53 11.42 8.69
C ASP A 26 15.74 10.83 7.94
N ILE A 27 16.02 9.54 8.11
CA ILE A 27 16.99 8.80 7.31
C ILE A 27 16.45 8.36 5.94
N GLY A 28 15.27 8.83 5.52
CA GLY A 28 14.70 8.55 4.19
C GLY A 28 14.28 7.09 3.98
N VAL A 29 13.78 6.46 5.04
CA VAL A 29 13.11 5.17 4.99
C VAL A 29 11.64 5.39 5.33
N GLU A 30 10.76 4.90 4.48
CA GLU A 30 9.32 4.85 4.72
C GLU A 30 8.85 3.39 4.71
N VAL A 31 8.01 3.05 5.69
CA VAL A 31 7.34 1.75 5.76
C VAL A 31 5.83 1.98 5.83
N THR A 32 5.09 1.34 4.92
CA THR A 32 3.62 1.30 4.98
C THR A 32 3.12 -0.13 5.11
N TRP A 33 2.11 -0.35 5.94
CA TRP A 33 1.51 -1.68 6.09
C TRP A 33 0.02 -1.63 6.37
N ASP A 34 -0.67 -2.71 5.94
CA ASP A 34 -2.12 -2.87 6.08
C ASP A 34 -2.55 -3.57 7.38
N GLY A 35 -1.59 -3.96 8.21
CA GLY A 35 -1.82 -4.70 9.46
C GLY A 35 -2.18 -6.17 9.28
N ILE A 36 -2.15 -6.67 8.03
CA ILE A 36 -2.60 -8.03 7.69
C ILE A 36 -1.45 -8.82 7.06
N SER A 37 -0.96 -8.39 5.90
CA SER A 37 -0.03 -9.19 5.09
C SER A 37 0.87 -8.37 4.17
N ARG A 38 0.51 -7.12 3.87
CA ARG A 38 1.26 -6.29 2.92
C ARG A 38 2.09 -5.27 3.69
N VAL A 39 3.39 -5.27 3.40
CA VAL A 39 4.35 -4.29 3.88
C VAL A 39 5.11 -3.77 2.67
N TYR A 40 5.14 -2.45 2.51
CA TYR A 40 5.91 -1.77 1.48
C TYR A 40 7.00 -0.95 2.14
N VAL A 41 8.21 -1.06 1.62
CA VAL A 41 9.38 -0.33 2.11
C VAL A 41 9.89 0.54 0.97
N THR A 42 9.86 1.86 1.15
CA THR A 42 10.41 2.83 0.22
C THR A 42 11.68 3.41 0.83
N VAL A 43 12.78 3.38 0.06
CA VAL A 43 14.09 3.83 0.52
C VAL A 43 14.64 4.87 -0.45
N GLN A 44 15.11 6.00 0.08
CA GLN A 44 15.69 7.07 -0.73
C GLN A 44 16.97 6.63 -1.45
N ASN A 45 17.18 7.16 -2.66
CA ASN A 45 18.25 6.70 -3.58
C ASN A 45 19.68 6.83 -3.02
N TYR A 46 19.92 7.68 -2.01
CA TYR A 46 21.24 7.78 -1.37
C TYR A 46 21.64 6.54 -0.55
N TRP A 47 20.72 5.60 -0.34
CA TRP A 47 20.98 4.26 0.19
C TRP A 47 21.36 3.23 -0.87
N SER A 48 21.46 3.62 -2.15
CA SER A 48 21.88 2.70 -3.21
C SER A 48 23.18 1.99 -2.85
N SER A 49 23.19 0.67 -3.03
CA SER A 49 24.31 -0.23 -2.68
C SER A 49 24.72 -0.22 -1.19
N LYS A 50 23.88 0.29 -0.29
CA LYS A 50 24.13 0.36 1.17
C LYS A 50 23.15 -0.48 1.98
N THR A 51 22.04 -0.92 1.40
CA THR A 51 21.08 -1.79 2.09
C THR A 51 21.61 -3.21 2.18
N LYS A 52 21.11 -3.95 3.17
CA LYS A 52 21.33 -5.38 3.32
C LYS A 52 20.10 -5.98 3.99
N GLY A 53 19.82 -7.24 3.72
CA GLY A 53 18.67 -7.94 4.28
C GLY A 53 17.90 -8.70 3.21
N LEU A 54 16.68 -9.09 3.55
CA LEU A 54 15.80 -9.86 2.66
C LEU A 54 15.37 -9.10 1.40
N CYS A 55 15.47 -7.76 1.39
CA CYS A 55 15.16 -6.91 0.23
C CYS A 55 16.40 -6.62 -0.65
N GLY A 56 17.50 -7.36 -0.46
CA GLY A 56 18.70 -7.22 -1.27
C GLY A 56 19.54 -5.98 -0.93
N ASN A 57 20.41 -5.60 -1.86
CA ASN A 57 21.45 -4.59 -1.64
C ASN A 57 21.18 -3.24 -2.34
N PHE A 58 20.08 -3.14 -3.08
CA PHE A 58 19.61 -1.92 -3.75
C PHE A 58 20.66 -1.31 -4.71
N ASN A 59 21.38 -2.16 -5.45
CA ASN A 59 22.35 -1.76 -6.48
C ASN A 59 21.80 -1.83 -7.93
N LYS A 60 20.54 -2.24 -8.11
CA LYS A 60 19.85 -2.49 -9.40
C LYS A 60 20.31 -3.74 -10.16
N ASN A 61 21.08 -4.62 -9.53
CA ASN A 61 21.50 -5.91 -10.05
C ASN A 61 20.75 -7.03 -9.32
N GLN A 62 19.75 -7.63 -9.99
CA GLN A 62 18.96 -8.69 -9.37
C GLN A 62 19.78 -9.98 -9.13
N ASP A 63 20.87 -10.18 -9.87
CA ASP A 63 21.67 -11.41 -9.79
C ASP A 63 22.43 -11.57 -8.46
N ASP A 64 22.58 -10.50 -7.67
CA ASP A 64 23.27 -10.50 -6.39
C ASP A 64 22.38 -10.13 -5.20
N ASP A 65 21.06 -10.01 -5.40
CA ASP A 65 20.13 -9.68 -4.31
C ASP A 65 20.05 -10.78 -3.23
N PHE A 66 20.37 -12.03 -3.60
CA PHE A 66 20.52 -13.14 -2.65
C PHE A 66 21.90 -13.19 -1.99
N THR A 67 22.45 -12.01 -1.66
CA THR A 67 23.65 -11.88 -0.83
C THR A 67 23.33 -12.12 0.64
N THR A 68 23.96 -13.13 1.23
CA THR A 68 23.80 -13.52 2.64
C THR A 68 24.40 -12.51 3.62
N SER A 69 24.10 -12.67 4.91
CA SER A 69 24.71 -11.87 5.99
C SER A 69 26.24 -12.00 6.06
N GLU A 70 26.78 -13.12 5.57
CA GLU A 70 28.23 -13.38 5.43
C GLU A 70 28.83 -12.87 4.12
N LYS A 71 28.02 -12.19 3.27
CA LYS A 71 28.41 -11.59 1.98
C LYS A 71 28.70 -12.58 0.86
N ASN A 72 28.19 -13.80 0.96
CA ASN A 72 28.21 -14.77 -0.13
C ASN A 72 26.89 -14.70 -0.92
N VAL A 73 26.96 -14.80 -2.24
CA VAL A 73 25.77 -14.89 -3.09
C VAL A 73 25.29 -16.33 -3.11
N GLU A 74 24.05 -16.56 -2.69
CA GLU A 74 23.39 -17.87 -2.71
C GLU A 74 22.44 -17.98 -3.90
N THR A 75 22.30 -19.18 -4.44
CA THR A 75 21.27 -19.49 -5.44
C THR A 75 19.99 -20.03 -4.81
N ASP A 76 20.08 -20.47 -3.55
CA ASP A 76 18.97 -21.07 -2.82
C ASP A 76 18.29 -20.02 -1.94
N VAL A 77 17.00 -19.78 -2.20
CA VAL A 77 16.19 -18.77 -1.51
C VAL A 77 16.07 -19.08 -0.01
N ALA A 78 15.98 -20.36 0.37
CA ALA A 78 15.83 -20.75 1.77
C ALA A 78 17.14 -20.53 2.55
N LEU A 79 18.29 -20.85 1.95
CA LEU A 79 19.59 -20.55 2.56
C LEU A 79 19.85 -19.05 2.67
N PHE A 80 19.50 -18.28 1.63
CA PHE A 80 19.55 -16.82 1.68
C PHE A 80 18.71 -16.27 2.85
N GLY A 81 17.45 -16.69 2.95
CA GLY A 81 16.54 -16.25 4.03
C GLY A 81 17.03 -16.64 5.42
N GLU A 82 17.52 -17.87 5.59
CA GLU A 82 18.06 -18.38 6.87
C GLU A 82 19.27 -17.57 7.34
N SER A 83 20.11 -17.09 6.41
CA SER A 83 21.29 -16.26 6.74
C SER A 83 20.93 -14.93 7.43
N TRP A 84 19.70 -14.44 7.24
CA TRP A 84 19.20 -13.17 7.79
C TRP A 84 18.43 -13.34 9.11
N LYS A 85 18.42 -14.54 9.68
CA LYS A 85 17.76 -14.84 10.95
C LYS A 85 18.41 -14.08 12.12
N LEU A 86 17.60 -13.36 12.88
CA LEU A 86 18.06 -12.58 14.05
C LEU A 86 18.20 -13.42 15.32
N ASP A 87 17.28 -14.35 15.55
CA ASP A 87 17.27 -15.22 16.72
C ASP A 87 17.69 -16.65 16.33
N PRO A 88 18.86 -17.13 16.79
CA PRO A 88 19.33 -18.48 16.50
C PRO A 88 18.39 -19.60 17.00
N SER A 89 17.54 -19.32 18.00
CA SER A 89 16.59 -20.29 18.55
C SER A 89 15.39 -20.57 17.65
N CYS A 90 15.12 -19.69 16.68
CA CYS A 90 14.10 -19.92 15.67
C CYS A 90 14.47 -21.14 14.81
N LYS A 91 13.52 -22.07 14.68
CA LYS A 91 13.69 -23.29 13.89
C LYS A 91 14.04 -22.94 12.45
N SER A 92 15.09 -23.58 11.93
CA SER A 92 15.46 -23.42 10.53
C SER A 92 14.35 -23.91 9.62
N VAL A 93 14.18 -23.19 8.51
CA VAL A 93 13.23 -23.56 7.47
C VAL A 93 13.80 -24.76 6.71
N ALA A 94 12.96 -25.76 6.42
CA ALA A 94 13.39 -26.89 5.60
C ALA A 94 13.71 -26.40 4.17
N LYS A 95 14.86 -26.83 3.64
CA LYS A 95 15.36 -26.43 2.32
C LYS A 95 14.36 -26.74 1.19
N ASP A 96 13.69 -27.89 1.30
CA ASP A 96 12.74 -28.38 0.30
C ASP A 96 11.31 -28.38 0.85
N LEU A 97 10.81 -27.19 1.22
CA LEU A 97 9.39 -27.08 1.55
C LEU A 97 8.56 -27.35 0.29
N PRO A 98 7.72 -28.40 0.28
CA PRO A 98 6.86 -28.67 -0.86
C PRO A 98 5.86 -27.53 -1.05
N HIS A 99 5.61 -27.16 -2.31
CA HIS A 99 4.62 -26.16 -2.66
C HIS A 99 3.26 -26.48 -1.99
N PRO A 100 2.57 -25.52 -1.36
CA PRO A 100 1.34 -25.80 -0.61
C PRO A 100 0.27 -26.54 -1.42
N CYS A 101 0.12 -26.22 -2.71
CA CYS A 101 -0.82 -26.93 -3.59
C CYS A 101 -0.41 -28.38 -3.92
N THR A 102 0.86 -28.78 -3.81
CA THR A 102 1.26 -30.19 -4.00
C THR A 102 0.99 -31.02 -2.75
N VAL A 103 1.08 -30.41 -1.57
CA VAL A 103 0.66 -31.05 -0.31
C VAL A 103 -0.85 -31.11 -0.20
N GLN A 104 -1.54 -30.02 -0.55
CA GLN A 104 -2.99 -29.88 -0.48
C GLN A 104 -3.62 -29.99 -1.86
N VAL A 105 -3.42 -31.14 -2.53
CA VAL A 105 -3.87 -31.40 -3.91
C VAL A 105 -5.37 -31.07 -4.11
N GLN A 106 -6.19 -31.34 -3.10
CA GLN A 106 -7.63 -31.07 -3.14
C GLN A 106 -7.97 -29.58 -3.26
N ARG A 107 -7.06 -28.69 -2.84
CA ARG A 107 -7.21 -27.23 -2.92
C ARG A 107 -6.61 -26.63 -4.18
N ALA A 108 -5.75 -27.36 -4.89
CA ALA A 108 -4.98 -26.83 -6.01
C ALA A 108 -5.88 -26.30 -7.15
N SER A 109 -6.87 -27.11 -7.57
CA SER A 109 -7.80 -26.73 -8.64
C SER A 109 -8.67 -25.54 -8.25
N GLU A 110 -9.08 -25.47 -6.99
CA GLU A 110 -9.87 -24.36 -6.48
C GLU A 110 -9.05 -23.07 -6.37
N ALA A 111 -7.81 -23.16 -5.88
CA ALA A 111 -6.88 -22.04 -5.84
C ALA A 111 -6.62 -21.46 -7.24
N GLU A 112 -6.36 -22.33 -8.23
CA GLU A 112 -6.19 -21.92 -9.62
C GLU A 112 -7.46 -21.24 -10.17
N ARG A 113 -8.64 -21.81 -9.90
CA ARG A 113 -9.93 -21.23 -10.31
C ARG A 113 -10.14 -19.85 -9.70
N MET A 114 -9.85 -19.69 -8.41
CA MET A 114 -9.97 -18.43 -7.67
C MET A 114 -9.00 -17.37 -8.22
N CYS A 115 -7.71 -17.72 -8.36
CA CYS A 115 -6.66 -16.80 -8.80
C CYS A 115 -6.80 -16.38 -10.27
N ASN A 116 -7.41 -17.22 -11.12
CA ASN A 116 -7.74 -16.87 -12.51
C ASN A 116 -8.72 -15.68 -12.64
N ILE A 117 -9.27 -15.16 -11.54
CA ILE A 117 -10.00 -13.89 -11.55
C ILE A 117 -9.13 -12.72 -12.06
N LEU A 118 -7.81 -12.75 -11.83
CA LEU A 118 -6.89 -11.73 -12.34
C LEU A 118 -6.84 -11.67 -13.87
N LYS A 119 -7.30 -12.72 -14.56
CA LYS A 119 -7.41 -12.77 -16.04
C LYS A 119 -8.73 -12.23 -16.58
N ARG A 120 -9.67 -11.85 -15.72
CA ARG A 120 -11.05 -11.46 -16.10
C ARG A 120 -11.27 -9.97 -15.91
N ASN A 121 -12.34 -9.43 -16.50
CA ASN A 121 -12.79 -8.07 -16.18
C ASN A 121 -13.14 -7.98 -14.67
N PRO A 122 -12.83 -6.85 -13.99
CA PRO A 122 -12.21 -5.63 -14.50
C PRO A 122 -10.67 -5.63 -14.50
N PHE A 123 -10.01 -6.71 -14.05
CA PHE A 123 -8.56 -6.78 -13.88
C PHE A 123 -7.76 -6.71 -15.19
N THR A 124 -8.38 -7.13 -16.30
CA THR A 124 -7.82 -6.99 -17.66
C THR A 124 -7.41 -5.57 -18.04
N LYS A 125 -7.98 -4.54 -17.40
CA LYS A 125 -7.59 -3.14 -17.60
C LYS A 125 -6.10 -2.89 -17.34
N CYS A 126 -5.48 -3.67 -16.45
CA CYS A 126 -4.09 -3.48 -16.03
C CYS A 126 -3.07 -4.33 -16.80
N HIS A 127 -3.51 -5.31 -17.60
CA HIS A 127 -2.61 -6.28 -18.26
C HIS A 127 -1.55 -5.64 -19.17
N HIS A 128 -1.78 -4.42 -19.65
CA HIS A 128 -0.85 -3.67 -20.49
C HIS A 128 0.32 -3.03 -19.72
N VAL A 129 0.22 -2.91 -18.39
CA VAL A 129 1.27 -2.35 -17.51
C VAL A 129 1.79 -3.37 -16.49
N VAL A 130 0.93 -4.29 -16.03
CA VAL A 130 1.31 -5.38 -15.12
C VAL A 130 0.68 -6.69 -15.61
N ASN A 131 1.53 -7.61 -16.06
CA ASN A 131 1.12 -8.92 -16.56
C ASN A 131 0.89 -9.89 -15.38
N PRO A 132 -0.34 -10.41 -15.15
CA PRO A 132 -0.60 -11.32 -14.04
C PRO A 132 0.12 -12.68 -14.17
N ASP A 133 0.51 -13.09 -15.37
CA ASP A 133 1.27 -14.33 -15.61
C ASP A 133 2.74 -14.21 -15.17
N GLU A 134 3.26 -12.99 -14.96
CA GLU A 134 4.61 -12.73 -14.44
C GLU A 134 4.65 -12.79 -12.90
N GLY A 135 4.25 -13.94 -12.35
CA GLY A 135 4.39 -14.28 -10.93
C GLY A 135 3.14 -14.10 -10.08
N TYR A 136 2.27 -13.13 -10.34
CA TYR A 136 1.09 -12.89 -9.47
C TYR A 136 0.13 -14.06 -9.38
N LEU A 137 -0.14 -14.77 -10.49
CA LEU A 137 -0.98 -15.97 -10.45
C LEU A 137 -0.32 -17.07 -9.64
N HIS A 138 0.99 -17.26 -9.80
CA HIS A 138 1.74 -18.26 -9.04
C HIS A 138 1.69 -17.96 -7.54
N SER A 139 2.04 -16.72 -7.14
CA SER A 139 1.95 -16.27 -5.75
C SER A 139 0.55 -16.38 -5.17
N CYS A 140 -0.48 -15.97 -5.92
CA CYS A 140 -1.88 -16.13 -5.50
C CYS A 140 -2.21 -17.61 -5.23
N THR A 141 -1.86 -18.52 -6.14
CA THR A 141 -2.16 -19.95 -5.95
C THR A 141 -1.41 -20.54 -4.76
N TYR A 142 -0.14 -20.15 -4.59
CA TYR A 142 0.67 -20.54 -3.44
C TYR A 142 0.00 -20.13 -2.12
N ASP A 143 -0.40 -18.86 -2.01
CA ASP A 143 -1.03 -18.30 -0.82
C ASP A 143 -2.40 -18.94 -0.54
N VAL A 144 -3.28 -19.05 -1.54
CA VAL A 144 -4.62 -19.62 -1.38
C VAL A 144 -4.55 -21.08 -0.95
N CYS A 145 -3.62 -21.88 -1.48
CA CYS A 145 -3.40 -23.25 -1.03
C CYS A 145 -2.84 -23.32 0.41
N GLY A 146 -1.86 -22.47 0.74
CA GLY A 146 -1.18 -22.47 2.03
C GLY A 146 -2.02 -21.90 3.18
N CYS A 147 -3.07 -21.15 2.87
CA CYS A 147 -3.85 -20.41 3.84
C CYS A 147 -4.99 -21.25 4.44
N GLN A 148 -5.29 -21.01 5.72
CA GLN A 148 -6.45 -21.65 6.35
C GLN A 148 -7.76 -21.15 5.74
N ASP A 149 -7.81 -19.85 5.45
CA ASP A 149 -8.93 -19.15 4.81
C ASP A 149 -8.50 -18.66 3.43
N GLY A 150 -8.70 -19.52 2.41
CA GLY A 150 -8.28 -19.23 1.04
C GLY A 150 -8.87 -17.93 0.48
N THR A 151 -10.05 -17.52 0.93
CA THR A 151 -10.69 -16.28 0.51
C THR A 151 -9.94 -15.06 1.01
N LYS A 152 -9.53 -15.03 2.29
CA LYS A 152 -8.72 -13.91 2.81
C LYS A 152 -7.40 -13.77 2.07
N CYS A 153 -6.72 -14.88 1.82
CA CYS A 153 -5.45 -14.89 1.11
C CYS A 153 -5.60 -14.51 -0.38
N LEU A 154 -6.71 -14.90 -1.03
CA LEU A 154 -7.07 -14.39 -2.35
C LEU A 154 -7.21 -12.86 -2.33
N CYS A 155 -7.94 -12.29 -1.36
CA CYS A 155 -8.12 -10.85 -1.28
C CYS A 155 -6.79 -10.12 -1.07
N SER A 156 -5.87 -10.65 -0.26
CA SER A 156 -4.52 -10.08 -0.11
C SER A 156 -3.72 -10.13 -1.41
N ALA A 157 -3.73 -11.26 -2.12
CA ALA A 157 -3.03 -11.41 -3.39
C ALA A 157 -3.56 -10.45 -4.48
N ILE A 158 -4.89 -10.31 -4.58
CA ILE A 158 -5.51 -9.33 -5.49
C ILE A 158 -5.15 -7.90 -5.11
N ALA A 159 -5.09 -7.60 -3.81
CA ALA A 159 -4.72 -6.27 -3.32
C ALA A 159 -3.26 -5.91 -3.65
N SER A 160 -2.34 -6.88 -3.67
CA SER A 160 -0.97 -6.65 -4.15
C SER A 160 -0.93 -6.36 -5.65
N TYR A 161 -1.60 -7.18 -6.48
CA TYR A 161 -1.67 -6.94 -7.93
C TYR A 161 -2.25 -5.57 -8.27
N THR A 162 -3.39 -5.24 -7.65
CA THR A 162 -4.09 -3.98 -7.92
C THR A 162 -3.39 -2.75 -7.34
N HIS A 163 -2.59 -2.90 -6.28
CA HIS A 163 -1.69 -1.84 -5.82
C HIS A 163 -0.67 -1.48 -6.91
N ASP A 164 0.00 -2.45 -7.51
CA ASP A 164 1.00 -2.20 -8.55
C ASP A 164 0.37 -1.66 -9.84
N CYS A 165 -0.84 -2.11 -10.18
CA CYS A 165 -1.65 -1.48 -11.24
C CYS A 165 -1.88 0.02 -10.98
N ALA A 166 -2.27 0.36 -9.75
CA ALA A 166 -2.59 1.73 -9.39
C ALA A 166 -1.34 2.62 -9.37
N ARG A 167 -0.16 2.09 -9.01
CA ARG A 167 1.13 2.78 -9.13
C ARG A 167 1.50 3.12 -10.58
N HIS A 168 1.01 2.35 -11.54
CA HIS A 168 1.11 2.64 -12.98
C HIS A 168 -0.06 3.49 -13.50
N GLY A 169 -0.87 4.07 -12.61
CA GLY A 169 -1.99 4.95 -12.97
C GLY A 169 -3.27 4.22 -13.39
N VAL A 170 -3.34 2.90 -13.26
CA VAL A 170 -4.51 2.08 -13.61
C VAL A 170 -5.27 1.68 -12.36
N GLU A 171 -6.27 2.47 -11.97
CA GLU A 171 -7.17 2.13 -10.87
C GLU A 171 -8.21 1.09 -11.27
N ILE A 172 -8.33 0.02 -10.47
CA ILE A 172 -9.35 -1.02 -10.63
C ILE A 172 -10.27 -0.99 -9.41
N GLU A 173 -11.56 -0.77 -9.64
CA GLU A 173 -12.60 -0.85 -8.59
C GLU A 173 -12.99 -2.32 -8.35
N TRP A 174 -12.22 -3.02 -7.52
CA TRP A 174 -12.39 -4.46 -7.31
C TRP A 174 -12.99 -4.83 -5.95
N ARG A 175 -12.77 -4.01 -4.91
CA ARG A 175 -13.37 -4.20 -3.57
C ARG A 175 -14.82 -3.72 -3.49
N ASN A 176 -15.58 -4.04 -4.52
CA ASN A 176 -16.98 -3.65 -4.70
C ASN A 176 -17.89 -4.89 -4.55
N PRO A 177 -19.01 -4.81 -3.81
CA PRO A 177 -19.94 -5.93 -3.65
C PRO A 177 -20.47 -6.53 -4.96
N SER A 178 -20.55 -5.74 -6.04
CA SER A 178 -20.98 -6.18 -7.36
C SER A 178 -19.86 -6.81 -8.20
N VAL A 179 -18.60 -6.67 -7.78
CA VAL A 179 -17.43 -7.20 -8.50
C VAL A 179 -16.87 -8.42 -7.78
N LEU A 180 -16.55 -8.28 -6.50
CA LEU A 180 -16.01 -9.35 -5.66
C LEU A 180 -16.55 -9.23 -4.22
N PRO A 181 -17.77 -9.76 -3.97
CA PRO A 181 -18.45 -9.62 -2.69
C PRO A 181 -17.61 -10.03 -1.48
N GLU A 182 -16.86 -11.13 -1.61
CA GLU A 182 -16.05 -11.71 -0.55
C GLU A 182 -14.84 -10.86 -0.13
N CYS A 183 -14.41 -9.93 -1.00
CA CYS A 183 -13.31 -9.00 -0.71
C CYS A 183 -13.77 -7.55 -0.57
N SER A 184 -15.08 -7.32 -0.58
CA SER A 184 -15.67 -5.98 -0.53
C SER A 184 -15.34 -5.27 0.78
N ILE A 185 -15.10 -3.96 0.69
CA ILE A 185 -14.87 -3.10 1.85
C ILE A 185 -16.00 -2.08 1.90
N HIS A 186 -16.67 -2.02 3.04
CA HIS A 186 -17.63 -0.97 3.34
C HIS A 186 -16.91 0.20 4.00
N CYS A 187 -16.92 1.35 3.31
CA CYS A 187 -16.46 2.59 3.89
C CYS A 187 -17.49 3.12 4.89
N GLY A 188 -17.03 3.56 6.07
CA GLY A 188 -17.90 3.97 7.16
C GLY A 188 -18.56 5.34 6.97
N ILE A 189 -18.10 6.13 6.00
CA ILE A 189 -18.63 7.45 5.67
C ILE A 189 -19.39 7.35 4.34
N ALA A 190 -20.53 8.03 4.26
CA ALA A 190 -21.36 8.08 3.05
C ALA A 190 -20.57 8.61 1.84
N ASP A 191 -20.90 8.09 0.66
CA ASP A 191 -20.29 8.42 -0.63
C ASP A 191 -18.79 8.13 -0.77
N GLN A 192 -18.12 7.62 0.28
CA GLN A 192 -16.76 7.13 0.14
C GLN A 192 -16.72 5.76 -0.54
N SER A 193 -15.69 5.58 -1.37
CA SER A 193 -15.37 4.29 -1.99
C SER A 193 -13.92 3.91 -1.72
N TYR A 194 -13.66 2.60 -1.65
CA TYR A 194 -12.31 2.09 -1.58
C TYR A 194 -11.53 2.40 -2.86
N ARG A 195 -10.27 2.83 -2.72
CA ARG A 195 -9.29 2.92 -3.81
C ARG A 195 -7.95 2.38 -3.33
N GLU A 196 -7.20 1.74 -4.22
CA GLU A 196 -5.82 1.29 -3.94
C GLU A 196 -4.82 2.45 -3.85
N CYS A 197 -5.13 3.59 -4.49
CA CYS A 197 -4.19 4.70 -4.66
C CYS A 197 -4.96 6.03 -4.56
N GLY A 198 -5.33 6.41 -3.33
CA GLY A 198 -5.84 7.75 -3.05
C GLY A 198 -4.78 8.62 -2.38
N SER A 199 -4.94 9.94 -2.47
CA SER A 199 -4.02 10.89 -1.83
C SER A 199 -3.95 10.68 -0.32
N SER A 200 -2.73 10.56 0.22
CA SER A 200 -2.50 10.45 1.66
C SER A 200 -2.45 11.81 2.38
N CYS A 201 -2.39 12.89 1.61
CA CYS A 201 -2.10 14.25 2.08
C CYS A 201 -3.31 15.04 2.57
N TYR A 202 -4.43 14.88 1.85
CA TYR A 202 -5.60 15.75 2.03
C TYR A 202 -6.83 14.89 2.34
N LYS A 203 -7.16 14.78 3.63
CA LYS A 203 -8.30 13.99 4.08
C LYS A 203 -9.52 14.84 4.31
N LYS A 204 -9.33 16.07 4.81
CA LYS A 204 -10.37 17.07 5.04
C LYS A 204 -10.03 18.41 4.38
N CYS A 205 -11.06 19.24 4.17
CA CYS A 205 -10.91 20.61 3.65
C CYS A 205 -9.81 21.43 4.34
N ARG A 206 -9.65 21.27 5.67
CA ARG A 206 -8.61 21.96 6.44
C ARG A 206 -7.20 21.61 5.98
N ASP A 207 -6.96 20.36 5.62
CA ASP A 207 -5.64 19.87 5.21
C ASP A 207 -5.15 20.60 3.95
N LEU A 208 -6.07 20.96 3.05
CA LEU A 208 -5.77 21.73 1.83
C LEU A 208 -5.16 23.10 2.13
N SER A 209 -5.51 23.72 3.27
CA SER A 209 -4.99 25.02 3.67
C SER A 209 -3.73 24.93 4.54
N MET A 210 -3.51 23.81 5.22
CA MET A 210 -2.46 23.65 6.23
C MET A 210 -1.26 22.83 5.76
N ASN A 211 -1.43 21.97 4.76
CA ASN A 211 -0.44 20.97 4.36
C ASN A 211 0.13 21.27 2.96
N THR A 212 0.88 22.36 2.84
CA THR A 212 1.45 22.82 1.55
C THR A 212 2.62 21.97 1.06
N ASP A 213 3.34 21.31 1.97
CA ASP A 213 4.56 20.55 1.68
C ASP A 213 4.34 19.03 1.83
N CYS A 214 3.18 18.53 1.39
CA CYS A 214 2.91 17.10 1.44
C CYS A 214 3.35 16.41 0.13
N SER A 215 4.19 15.38 0.25
CA SER A 215 4.47 14.46 -0.86
C SER A 215 3.27 13.55 -1.05
N ASP A 216 2.57 13.69 -2.18
CA ASP A 216 1.38 12.90 -2.50
C ASP A 216 1.75 11.46 -2.87
N GLU A 217 2.09 10.68 -1.85
CA GLU A 217 2.22 9.24 -1.97
C GLU A 217 0.84 8.61 -1.87
N CYS A 218 0.52 7.73 -2.82
CA CYS A 218 -0.79 7.13 -2.86
C CYS A 218 -0.90 5.95 -1.89
N SER A 219 -2.04 5.88 -1.20
CA SER A 219 -2.29 4.87 -0.19
C SER A 219 -3.68 4.26 -0.39
N ALA A 220 -3.79 2.95 -0.11
CA ALA A 220 -5.04 2.22 -0.20
C ALA A 220 -5.97 2.62 0.95
N GLY A 221 -7.24 2.93 0.68
CA GLY A 221 -8.14 3.45 1.70
C GLY A 221 -9.52 3.83 1.18
N CYS A 222 -10.35 4.36 2.08
CA CYS A 222 -11.65 4.94 1.75
C CYS A 222 -11.50 6.43 1.46
N PHE A 223 -12.00 6.85 0.30
CA PHE A 223 -11.89 8.23 -0.16
C PHE A 223 -13.19 8.71 -0.75
N CYS A 224 -13.40 10.02 -0.69
CA CYS A 224 -14.46 10.67 -1.45
C CYS A 224 -14.24 10.51 -2.97
N PRO A 225 -15.30 10.69 -3.77
CA PRO A 225 -15.19 10.72 -5.23
C PRO A 225 -14.11 11.67 -5.74
N LYS A 226 -13.61 11.44 -6.96
CA LYS A 226 -12.62 12.35 -7.56
C LYS A 226 -13.18 13.77 -7.63
N GLY A 227 -12.42 14.75 -7.12
CA GLY A 227 -12.84 16.17 -7.06
C GLY A 227 -13.59 16.57 -5.80
N SER A 228 -13.81 15.65 -4.85
CA SER A 228 -14.39 15.94 -3.54
C SER A 228 -13.48 15.50 -2.39
N ILE A 229 -13.75 16.04 -1.20
CA ILE A 229 -13.01 15.81 0.04
C ILE A 229 -13.98 15.90 1.23
N LEU A 230 -13.62 15.34 2.38
CA LEU A 230 -14.44 15.45 3.57
C LEU A 230 -14.42 16.89 4.10
N ASN A 231 -15.59 17.38 4.52
CA ASN A 231 -15.67 18.54 5.39
C ASN A 231 -15.40 18.15 6.87
N GLU A 232 -15.55 19.11 7.78
CA GLU A 232 -15.35 18.87 9.21
C GLU A 232 -16.40 17.89 9.79
N ASP A 233 -17.60 17.84 9.20
CA ASP A 233 -18.72 16.97 9.57
C ASP A 233 -18.68 15.58 8.91
N ASP A 234 -17.55 15.21 8.28
CA ASP A 234 -17.36 13.93 7.58
C ASP A 234 -18.33 13.72 6.39
N ILE A 235 -18.66 14.79 5.66
CA ILE A 235 -19.46 14.73 4.43
C ILE A 235 -18.55 15.03 3.23
N CYS A 236 -18.61 14.19 2.20
CA CYS A 236 -17.91 14.43 0.94
C CYS A 236 -18.54 15.62 0.21
N ILE A 237 -17.80 16.72 0.09
CA ILE A 237 -18.21 17.92 -0.65
C ILE A 237 -17.21 18.23 -1.77
N PRO A 238 -17.64 18.90 -2.86
CA PRO A 238 -16.71 19.39 -3.87
C PRO A 238 -15.60 20.24 -3.25
N ILE A 239 -14.36 20.10 -3.74
CA ILE A 239 -13.22 20.86 -3.20
C ILE A 239 -13.46 22.37 -3.26
N SER A 240 -14.20 22.86 -4.26
CA SER A 240 -14.59 24.27 -4.41
C SER A 240 -15.49 24.81 -3.29
N GLU A 241 -16.13 23.92 -2.51
CA GLU A 241 -17.00 24.27 -1.39
C GLU A 241 -16.27 24.22 -0.04
N CYS A 242 -14.99 23.88 -0.02
CA CYS A 242 -14.19 23.90 1.20
C CYS A 242 -13.98 25.32 1.74
N SER A 243 -14.16 25.50 3.04
CA SER A 243 -13.63 26.67 3.75
C SER A 243 -12.10 26.69 3.68
N CYS A 244 -11.52 27.88 3.54
CA CYS A 244 -10.07 28.09 3.58
C CYS A 244 -9.63 28.63 4.94
N TYR A 245 -8.41 28.31 5.35
CA TYR A 245 -7.83 28.84 6.59
C TYR A 245 -6.64 29.75 6.26
N TYR A 246 -6.69 31.00 6.71
CA TYR A 246 -5.59 31.95 6.56
C TYR A 246 -5.30 32.65 7.88
N LYS A 247 -4.04 32.59 8.33
CA LYS A 247 -3.58 33.10 9.63
C LYS A 247 -4.46 32.64 10.80
N GLY A 248 -4.83 31.35 10.80
CA GLY A 248 -5.65 30.73 11.85
C GLY A 248 -7.13 31.10 11.84
N LYS A 249 -7.61 31.86 10.85
CA LYS A 249 -9.04 32.20 10.69
C LYS A 249 -9.65 31.45 9.51
N GLU A 250 -10.86 30.95 9.71
CA GLU A 250 -11.66 30.30 8.67
C GLU A 250 -12.36 31.33 7.78
N TYR A 251 -12.41 31.04 6.48
CA TYR A 251 -13.07 31.82 5.46
C TYR A 251 -13.93 30.89 4.59
N LYS A 252 -15.19 31.28 4.38
CA LYS A 252 -16.10 30.53 3.50
C LYS A 252 -15.63 30.57 2.04
N PRO A 253 -16.06 29.62 1.20
CA PRO A 253 -15.83 29.69 -0.24
C PRO A 253 -16.19 31.06 -0.81
N ASN A 254 -15.37 31.56 -1.74
CA ASN A 254 -15.49 32.89 -2.37
C ASN A 254 -15.29 34.10 -1.46
N SER A 255 -14.78 33.91 -0.23
CA SER A 255 -14.38 35.04 0.63
C SER A 255 -13.16 35.75 0.05
N VAL A 256 -13.19 37.09 0.06
CA VAL A 256 -12.05 37.92 -0.36
C VAL A 256 -11.32 38.44 0.88
N ILE A 257 -10.02 38.16 0.98
CA ILE A 257 -9.15 38.71 2.03
C ILE A 257 -8.40 39.88 1.41
N THR A 258 -8.63 41.09 1.91
CA THR A 258 -7.82 42.27 1.57
C THR A 258 -6.75 42.45 2.65
N PRO A 259 -5.47 42.10 2.39
CA PRO A 259 -4.41 42.35 3.36
C PRO A 259 -4.17 43.86 3.46
N ASN A 260 -3.94 44.37 4.68
CA ASN A 260 -3.67 45.80 4.92
C ASN A 260 -2.34 46.29 4.29
N ARG A 261 -1.51 45.40 3.74
CA ARG A 261 -0.26 45.71 3.03
C ARG A 261 -0.06 44.69 1.90
N CYS A 262 0.31 45.16 0.71
CA CYS A 262 0.77 44.27 -0.36
C CYS A 262 2.04 43.55 0.11
N THR A 263 2.02 42.23 0.18
CA THR A 263 3.22 41.42 0.36
C THR A 263 3.87 41.23 -1.01
N GLN A 264 5.13 41.66 -1.16
CA GLN A 264 5.96 41.26 -2.29
C GLN A 264 6.17 39.75 -2.21
N TRP A 265 5.86 39.06 -3.31
CA TRP A 265 6.17 37.65 -3.54
C TRP A 265 7.56 37.53 -4.15
#